data_AF-A0A9P0ZC14-F1
#
_entry.id   AF-A0A9P0ZC14-F1
#
_cell.length_a   1.000
_cell.length_b   1.000
_cell.length_c   1.000
_cell.angle_alpha   90.00
_cell.angle_beta   90.00
_cell.angle_gamma   90.00
#
_symmetry.space_group_name_H-M   'P 1'
#
loop_
_entity.id
_entity.type
_entity.pdbx_description
1 polymer ?
#
loop_
_entity_poly.entity_id
_entity_poly.type
_entity_poly.pdbx_seq_one_letter_code
_entity_poly.pdbx_strand_id
1 'polypeptide(L)'
;MLRDLEVENGGNAPRIHSIDDYFMTEVEKVDESDASKSAGSAKGKKSVIKKVIEYCYEPEMEEAYRSSMLKAFKKTLDDGAFSFVIVDDRNLRVADFAQFWATAKVYSQFLISYEQYM
;
A
#
# COMPACT_ATOMS: atom_id res chain seq x y z
N MET A 1 7.05 -16.56 5.15
CA MET A 1 6.69 -15.94 3.84
C MET A 1 7.96 -15.40 3.19
N LEU A 2 7.98 -15.08 1.89
CA LEU A 2 9.19 -14.65 1.15
C LEU A 2 10.03 -13.59 1.90
N ARG A 3 9.33 -12.64 2.54
CA ARG A 3 9.90 -11.63 3.45
C ARG A 3 10.82 -12.21 4.53
N ASP A 4 10.37 -13.24 5.22
CA ASP A 4 11.09 -13.81 6.38
C ASP A 4 12.38 -14.50 5.93
N LEU A 5 12.34 -15.14 4.76
CA LEU A 5 13.47 -15.85 4.14
C LEU A 5 14.60 -14.90 3.72
N GLU A 6 14.26 -13.71 3.24
CA GLU A 6 15.26 -12.71 2.84
C GLU A 6 15.91 -12.02 4.02
N VAL A 7 15.12 -11.71 5.04
CA VAL A 7 15.60 -11.16 6.30
C VAL A 7 16.51 -12.15 7.02
N GLU A 8 16.16 -13.44 7.01
CA GLU A 8 17.00 -14.52 7.56
C GLU A 8 18.35 -14.63 6.85
N ASN A 9 18.39 -14.37 5.54
CA ASN A 9 19.61 -14.33 4.74
C ASN A 9 20.39 -13.00 4.85
N GLY A 10 20.01 -12.09 5.75
CA GLY A 10 20.67 -10.81 5.96
C GLY A 10 20.34 -9.75 4.89
N GLY A 11 19.36 -10.00 4.04
CA GLY A 11 18.82 -9.05 3.07
C GLY A 11 17.78 -8.11 3.69
N ASN A 12 17.52 -7.00 3.00
CA ASN A 12 16.41 -6.13 3.34
C ASN A 12 15.09 -6.78 2.93
N ALA A 13 14.03 -6.53 3.70
CA ALA A 13 12.69 -6.94 3.30
C ALA A 13 12.31 -6.35 1.92
N PRO A 14 11.50 -7.07 1.12
CA PRO A 14 10.99 -6.59 -0.16
C PRO A 14 10.45 -5.17 -0.09
N ARG A 15 10.79 -4.33 -1.08
CA ARG A 15 10.00 -3.13 -1.32
C ARG A 15 8.81 -3.47 -2.21
N ILE A 16 7.61 -3.34 -1.65
CA ILE A 16 6.34 -3.54 -2.36
C ILE A 16 5.72 -2.17 -2.64
N HIS A 17 5.31 -1.95 -3.88
CA HIS A 17 4.46 -0.83 -4.29
C HIS A 17 3.10 -1.40 -4.67
N SER A 18 2.11 -1.28 -3.78
CA SER A 18 0.74 -1.75 -4.02
C SER A 18 -0.17 -0.57 -4.33
N ILE A 19 -1.09 -0.74 -5.29
CA ILE A 19 -2.10 0.27 -5.58
C ILE A 19 -3.11 0.41 -4.43
N ASP A 20 -3.37 -0.68 -3.68
CA ASP A 20 -4.30 -0.68 -2.57
C ASP A 20 -3.84 0.20 -1.39
N ASP A 21 -2.53 0.42 -1.26
CA ASP A 21 -1.97 1.36 -0.28
C ASP A 21 -2.50 2.79 -0.49
N TYR A 22 -2.84 3.16 -1.74
CA TYR A 22 -3.40 4.48 -2.07
C TYR A 22 -4.91 4.59 -1.75
N PHE A 23 -5.61 3.46 -1.64
CA PHE A 23 -7.03 3.40 -1.28
C PHE A 23 -7.26 3.23 0.23
N MET A 24 -6.20 2.95 0.99
CA MET A 24 -6.24 2.83 2.46
C MET A 24 -6.17 4.23 3.11
N THR A 25 -7.28 4.71 3.65
CA THR A 25 -7.38 6.04 4.29
C THR A 25 -7.47 5.91 5.81
N GLU A 26 -6.71 6.73 6.54
CA GLU A 26 -6.82 6.84 8.00
C GLU A 26 -8.03 7.70 8.38
N VAL A 27 -9.02 7.11 9.03
CA VAL A 27 -10.23 7.79 9.49
C VAL A 27 -10.34 7.75 11.01
N GLU A 28 -10.85 8.83 11.59
CA GLU A 28 -11.13 8.93 13.03
C GLU A 28 -12.58 8.51 13.30
N LYS A 29 -12.76 7.45 14.10
CA LYS A 29 -14.06 6.98 14.56
C LYS A 29 -14.21 7.24 16.06
N VAL A 30 -15.38 7.70 16.45
CA VAL A 30 -15.74 7.86 17.86
C VAL A 30 -16.39 6.57 18.34
N ASP A 31 -15.76 5.90 19.30
CA ASP A 31 -16.39 4.77 19.98
C ASP A 31 -17.48 5.30 20.94
N GLU A 32 -18.76 5.08 20.59
CA GLU A 32 -19.90 5.34 21.49
C GLU A 32 -20.19 4.15 22.43
N SER A 33 -19.22 3.25 22.65
CA SER A 33 -19.37 2.12 23.57
C SER A 33 -19.13 2.54 25.03
N ASP A 34 -19.95 3.44 25.56
CA ASP A 34 -20.17 3.59 27.01
C ASP A 34 -21.53 4.26 27.32
N ALA A 35 -22.53 4.03 26.46
CA ALA A 35 -23.89 4.53 26.63
C ALA A 35 -24.88 3.52 27.24
N SER A 36 -24.42 2.32 27.61
CA SER A 36 -25.31 1.30 28.18
C SER A 36 -24.67 0.63 29.39
N LYS A 37 -24.91 1.26 30.56
CA LYS A 37 -25.05 0.70 31.92
C LYS A 37 -24.27 1.52 32.97
N SER A 38 -24.81 2.67 33.35
CA SER A 38 -24.95 3.02 34.77
C SER A 38 -25.73 4.34 34.88
N ALA A 39 -26.91 4.24 35.48
CA ALA A 39 -27.57 5.40 36.05
C ALA A 39 -26.74 5.84 37.27
N GLY A 40 -26.12 7.00 37.19
CA GLY A 40 -25.44 7.61 38.33
C GLY A 40 -24.21 8.43 37.96
N SER A 41 -24.29 9.72 38.28
CA SER A 41 -23.18 10.66 38.47
C SER A 41 -22.57 11.34 37.24
N ALA A 42 -22.60 12.66 37.34
CA ALA A 42 -22.01 13.64 36.44
C ALA A 42 -20.47 13.53 36.38
N LYS A 43 -19.91 13.33 35.19
CA LYS A 43 -18.61 13.87 34.77
C LYS A 43 -18.42 13.64 33.26
N GLY A 44 -17.87 14.64 32.57
CA GLY A 44 -17.78 14.68 31.11
C GLY A 44 -17.28 13.39 30.47
N LYS A 45 -18.11 12.81 29.60
CA LYS A 45 -17.74 11.71 28.70
C LYS A 45 -16.69 12.23 27.72
N LYS A 46 -15.43 11.84 27.90
CA LYS A 46 -14.42 11.98 26.85
C LYS A 46 -14.65 10.86 25.85
N SER A 47 -15.19 11.21 24.68
CA SER A 47 -15.21 10.35 23.50
C SER A 47 -13.78 9.90 23.19
N VAL A 48 -13.55 8.60 23.15
CA VAL A 48 -12.26 8.05 22.67
C VAL A 48 -12.31 8.07 21.14
N ILE A 49 -11.46 8.90 20.53
CA ILE A 49 -11.27 8.93 19.08
C ILE A 49 -10.27 7.82 18.73
N LYS A 50 -10.68 6.89 17.87
CA LYS A 50 -9.85 5.79 17.37
C LYS A 50 -9.56 6.01 15.89
N LYS A 51 -8.28 6.01 15.54
CA LYS A 51 -7.81 5.97 14.15
C LYS A 51 -7.98 4.56 13.61
N VAL A 52 -8.74 4.41 12.53
CA VAL A 52 -9.01 3.16 11.84
C VAL A 52 -8.62 3.34 10.38
N ILE A 53 -7.98 2.34 9.79
CA ILE A 53 -7.70 2.33 8.35
C ILE A 53 -8.93 1.77 7.64
N GLU A 54 -9.51 2.54 6.74
CA GLU A 54 -10.63 2.13 5.88
C GLU A 54 -10.21 2.08 4.43
N TYR A 55 -10.77 1.10 3.71
CA TYR A 55 -10.60 1.00 2.27
C TYR A 55 -11.64 1.86 1.57
N CYS A 56 -11.18 2.83 0.79
CA CYS A 56 -12.01 3.72 -0.02
C CYS A 56 -11.56 3.65 -1.48
N TYR A 57 -12.32 2.93 -2.31
CA TYR A 57 -12.02 2.84 -3.74
C TYR A 57 -12.54 4.07 -4.50
N GLU A 58 -11.62 4.80 -5.12
CA GLU A 58 -11.90 6.02 -5.88
C GLU A 58 -11.47 5.81 -7.35
N PRO A 59 -12.35 5.32 -8.24
CA PRO A 59 -11.99 4.99 -9.62
C PRO A 59 -11.48 6.19 -10.40
N GLU A 60 -12.00 7.38 -10.11
CA GLU A 60 -11.58 8.64 -10.74
C GLU A 60 -10.13 9.03 -10.39
N MET A 61 -9.61 8.53 -9.26
CA MET A 61 -8.27 8.81 -8.77
C MET A 61 -7.24 7.75 -9.17
N GLU A 62 -7.67 6.63 -9.75
CA GLU A 62 -6.83 5.46 -10.04
C GLU A 62 -5.64 5.82 -10.96
N GLU A 63 -5.83 6.68 -11.96
CA GLU A 63 -4.76 7.12 -12.85
C GLU A 63 -3.71 7.99 -12.14
N ALA A 64 -4.16 8.86 -11.22
CA ALA A 64 -3.28 9.69 -10.41
C ALA A 64 -2.46 8.86 -9.41
N TYR A 65 -3.08 7.84 -8.81
CA TYR A 65 -2.41 6.90 -7.90
C TYR A 65 -1.40 6.03 -8.65
N ARG A 66 -1.73 5.50 -9.83
CA ARG A 66 -0.77 4.79 -10.68
C ARG A 66 0.44 5.65 -11.04
N SER A 67 0.20 6.90 -11.42
CA SER A 67 1.27 7.86 -11.73
C SER A 67 2.17 8.12 -10.53
N SER A 68 1.57 8.24 -9.34
CA SER A 68 2.29 8.41 -8.08
C SER A 68 3.11 7.18 -7.71
N MET A 69 2.55 5.98 -7.91
CA MET A 69 3.21 4.71 -7.68
C MET A 69 4.41 4.52 -8.61
N LEU A 70 4.26 4.82 -9.90
CA LEU A 70 5.37 4.76 -10.86
C LEU A 70 6.51 5.71 -10.47
N LYS A 71 6.18 6.90 -9.95
CA LYS A 71 7.18 7.86 -9.46
C LYS A 71 7.91 7.32 -8.22
N ALA A 72 7.19 6.73 -7.28
CA ALA A 72 7.78 6.11 -6.09
C ALA A 72 8.65 4.89 -6.45
N PHE A 73 8.21 4.10 -7.43
CA PHE A 73 8.96 2.97 -7.98
C PHE A 73 10.28 3.41 -8.61
N LYS A 74 10.26 4.41 -9.50
CA LYS A 74 11.47 5.01 -10.09
C LYS A 74 12.46 5.46 -9.03
N LYS A 75 11.99 6.20 -8.04
CA LYS A 75 12.83 6.65 -6.92
C LYS A 75 13.43 5.48 -6.15
N THR A 76 12.67 4.42 -5.91
CA THR A 76 13.17 3.21 -5.23
C THR A 76 14.33 2.57 -6.00
N LEU A 77 14.22 2.52 -7.33
CA LEU A 77 15.28 2.01 -8.19
C LEU A 77 16.51 2.93 -8.20
N ASP A 78 16.30 4.24 -8.25
CA ASP A 78 17.37 5.24 -8.19
C ASP A 78 18.16 5.19 -6.87
N ASP A 79 17.46 4.99 -5.75
CA ASP A 79 18.06 4.90 -4.42
C ASP A 79 18.90 3.61 -4.27
N GLY A 80 18.63 2.56 -5.07
CA GLY A 80 19.41 1.32 -5.10
C GLY A 80 19.44 0.53 -3.78
N ALA A 81 18.54 0.84 -2.84
CA ALA A 81 18.55 0.32 -1.47
C ALA A 81 17.98 -1.10 -1.32
N PHE A 82 17.36 -1.63 -2.39
CA PHE A 82 16.67 -2.91 -2.39
C PHE A 82 17.18 -3.77 -3.55
N SER A 83 17.52 -5.02 -3.25
CA SER A 83 17.91 -6.05 -4.23
C SER A 83 16.77 -6.47 -5.14
N PHE A 84 15.53 -6.23 -4.71
CA PHE A 84 14.33 -6.56 -5.45
C PHE A 84 13.16 -5.67 -5.02
N VAL A 85 12.29 -5.39 -5.98
CA VAL A 85 11.13 -4.53 -5.82
C VAL A 85 9.94 -5.23 -6.48
N ILE A 86 8.80 -5.24 -5.78
CA ILE A 86 7.54 -5.83 -6.23
C ILE A 86 6.56 -4.70 -6.57
N VAL A 87 5.90 -4.80 -7.72
CA VAL A 87 4.75 -3.97 -8.08
C VAL A 87 3.51 -4.85 -8.01
N ASP A 88 2.57 -4.46 -7.17
CA ASP A 88 1.32 -5.17 -6.90
C ASP A 88 0.13 -4.33 -7.39
N ASP A 89 -0.24 -4.54 -8.65
CA ASP A 89 -1.38 -3.92 -9.33
C ASP A 89 -1.98 -4.95 -10.28
N ARG A 90 -3.29 -4.82 -10.54
CA ARG A 90 -4.03 -5.67 -11.48
C ARG A 90 -3.49 -5.58 -12.91
N ASN A 91 -2.76 -4.51 -13.27
CA ASN A 91 -2.10 -4.32 -14.57
C ASN A 91 -2.96 -4.75 -15.76
N LEU A 92 -4.22 -4.29 -15.79
CA LEU A 92 -5.26 -4.80 -16.70
C LEU A 92 -4.92 -4.62 -18.19
N ARG A 93 -4.04 -3.66 -18.52
CA ARG A 93 -3.57 -3.42 -19.88
C ARG A 93 -2.05 -3.48 -19.93
N VAL A 94 -1.53 -3.96 -21.07
CA VAL A 94 -0.08 -3.96 -21.36
C VAL A 94 0.53 -2.56 -21.19
N ALA A 95 -0.21 -1.51 -21.56
CA ALA A 95 0.26 -0.12 -21.41
C ALA A 95 0.51 0.29 -19.95
N ASP A 96 -0.31 -0.21 -19.02
CA ASP A 96 -0.21 0.10 -17.59
C ASP A 96 1.08 -0.51 -16.99
N PHE A 97 1.46 -1.69 -17.48
CA PHE A 97 2.67 -2.40 -17.10
C PHE A 97 3.94 -1.94 -17.85
N ALA A 98 3.80 -1.51 -19.11
CA ALA A 98 4.93 -1.24 -20.01
C ALA A 98 5.91 -0.20 -19.45
N GLN A 99 5.41 0.81 -18.72
CA GLN A 99 6.26 1.84 -18.14
C GLN A 99 7.09 1.32 -16.96
N PHE A 100 6.51 0.47 -16.11
CA PHE A 100 7.25 -0.19 -15.03
C PHE A 100 8.33 -1.08 -15.62
N TRP A 101 7.99 -1.94 -16.59
CA TRP A 101 8.95 -2.80 -17.29
C TRP A 101 10.09 -2.02 -17.95
N ALA A 102 9.76 -0.98 -18.73
CA ALA A 102 10.76 -0.19 -19.45
C ALA A 102 11.72 0.54 -18.49
N THR A 103 11.19 1.10 -17.40
CA THR A 103 11.99 1.72 -16.35
C THR A 103 12.89 0.68 -15.71
N ALA A 104 12.30 -0.45 -15.29
CA ALA A 104 12.99 -1.51 -14.61
C ALA A 104 14.17 -1.99 -15.46
N LYS A 105 13.95 -2.35 -16.74
CA LYS A 105 14.97 -2.90 -17.68
C LYS A 105 16.33 -2.18 -17.66
N VAL A 106 16.36 -0.89 -17.35
CA VAL A 106 17.59 -0.08 -17.24
C VAL A 106 18.45 -0.46 -16.00
N TYR A 107 17.87 -0.94 -14.91
CA TYR A 107 18.52 -1.16 -13.59
C TYR A 107 18.93 -2.63 -13.32
N SER A 108 18.63 -3.58 -14.21
CA SER A 108 19.01 -5.01 -14.13
C SER A 108 18.64 -5.79 -12.84
N GLN A 109 17.66 -5.36 -12.03
CA GLN A 109 17.19 -6.04 -10.80
C GLN A 109 15.66 -6.01 -10.60
N PHE A 110 14.88 -6.95 -11.15
CA PHE A 110 13.41 -6.99 -10.93
C PHE A 110 12.77 -8.32 -11.33
N LEU A 111 11.75 -8.70 -10.56
CA LEU A 111 10.74 -9.71 -10.90
C LEU A 111 9.40 -8.98 -10.93
N ILE A 112 8.73 -8.97 -12.08
CA ILE A 112 7.37 -8.43 -12.17
C ILE A 112 6.42 -9.60 -12.37
N SER A 113 5.49 -9.74 -11.42
CA SER A 113 4.40 -10.70 -11.49
C SER A 113 3.42 -10.27 -12.59
N TYR A 114 3.09 -11.19 -13.50
CA TYR A 114 2.04 -11.02 -14.50
C TYR A 114 1.06 -12.18 -14.30
N GLU A 115 -0.05 -11.95 -13.60
CA GLU A 115 -1.18 -12.89 -13.64
C GLU A 115 -2.05 -12.56 -14.84
N GLN A 116 -1.83 -13.27 -15.94
CA GLN A 116 -2.74 -13.25 -17.07
C GLN A 116 -3.83 -14.28 -16.79
N TYR A 117 -5.01 -13.83 -16.33
CA TYR A 117 -6.21 -14.67 -16.31
C TYR A 117 -6.54 -15.03 -17.78
N MET A 118 -6.34 -16.31 -18.14
CA MET A 118 -7.00 -16.95 -19.28
C MET A 118 -8.35 -17.51 -18.84
#